data_AF-A0A0F0HS56-F1
#
_entry.id   AF-A0A0F0HS56-F1
#
_cell.length_a   1.000
_cell.length_b   1.000
_cell.length_c   1.000
_cell.angle_alpha   90.00
_cell.angle_beta   90.00
_cell.angle_gamma   90.00
#
_symmetry.space_group_name_H-M   'P 1'
#
loop_
_entity.id
_entity.type
_entity.pdbx_description
1 polymer ?
#
loop_
_entity_poly.entity_id
_entity_poly.type
_entity_poly.pdbx_seq_one_letter_code
_entity_poly.pdbx_strand_id
1 'polypeptide(L)'
;MSLGPYAPEFLPHQRHSATSAHARFGDRLRHWRRLRGLSQAELGRRLGYHDSHISRVETTRRWPPVGMAERTDRLLDTGGELSFLWPAVDRERRALRRRRSTDRVAPEALQQLLGAARLAGWSPLGTNEAAYDQVISTVMELLNDGGRPGSPA
;
A
#
# COMPACT_ATOMS: atom_id res chain seq x y z
N MET A 1 -1.54 -13.21 45.34
CA MET A 1 -1.61 -13.38 43.87
C MET A 1 -1.37 -12.02 43.24
N SER A 2 -0.22 -11.85 42.59
CA SER A 2 0.24 -10.60 41.98
C SER A 2 -0.48 -10.39 40.65
N LEU A 3 -1.24 -9.30 40.52
CA LEU A 3 -1.76 -8.80 39.25
C LEU A 3 -0.69 -7.84 38.70
N GLY A 4 -0.01 -8.26 37.63
CA GLY A 4 1.04 -7.46 37.00
C GLY A 4 0.51 -6.18 36.32
N PRO A 5 1.29 -5.10 36.24
CA PRO A 5 0.86 -3.89 35.56
C PRO A 5 1.19 -4.02 34.06
N TYR A 6 0.29 -4.64 33.29
CA TYR A 6 0.29 -4.54 31.83
C TYR A 6 -1.09 -4.15 31.32
N ALA A 7 -1.41 -2.88 31.50
CA ALA A 7 -2.37 -2.19 30.65
C ALA A 7 -1.71 -0.87 30.25
N PRO A 8 -1.08 -0.76 29.06
CA PRO A 8 -0.87 0.55 28.49
C PRO A 8 -2.26 1.12 28.23
N GLU A 9 -2.58 2.13 29.02
CA GLU A 9 -3.73 3.00 28.85
C GLU A 9 -3.55 3.73 27.51
N PHE A 10 -3.93 3.05 26.42
CA PHE A 10 -4.08 3.65 25.10
C PHE A 10 -5.26 4.62 25.18
N LEU A 11 -5.03 5.79 25.76
CA LEU A 11 -5.92 6.92 25.61
C LEU A 11 -5.95 7.23 24.10
N PRO A 12 -7.11 7.11 23.42
CA PRO A 12 -7.23 7.53 22.04
C PRO A 12 -7.05 9.05 22.03
N HIS A 13 -5.83 9.48 21.70
CA HIS A 13 -5.46 10.87 21.55
C HIS A 13 -6.18 11.39 20.32
N GLN A 14 -7.37 11.94 20.61
CA GLN A 14 -8.19 12.87 19.84
C GLN A 14 -8.44 12.49 18.38
N ARG A 15 -9.73 12.49 17.99
CA ARG A 15 -10.10 12.39 16.59
C ARG A 15 -9.70 13.70 15.88
N HIS A 16 -8.48 13.77 15.37
CA HIS A 16 -8.11 14.82 14.42
C HIS A 16 -8.84 14.52 13.09
N SER A 17 -9.57 15.52 12.58
CA SER A 17 -10.34 15.45 11.33
C SER A 17 -9.50 15.04 10.10
N ALA A 18 -10.16 14.33 9.16
CA ALA A 18 -9.89 14.04 7.73
C ALA A 18 -8.46 13.87 7.18
N THR A 19 -7.45 13.63 8.01
CA THR A 19 -6.07 13.46 7.52
C THR A 19 -5.81 12.00 7.15
N SER A 20 -5.22 11.75 5.98
CA SER A 20 -5.00 10.39 5.47
C SER A 20 -4.09 9.57 6.41
N ALA A 21 -4.15 8.24 6.33
CA ALA A 21 -3.33 7.39 7.18
C ALA A 21 -1.84 7.60 6.92
N HIS A 22 -1.47 7.86 5.65
CA HIS A 22 -0.10 8.23 5.28
C HIS A 22 0.39 9.48 6.01
N ALA A 23 -0.42 10.54 6.02
CA ALA A 23 -0.05 11.78 6.68
C ALA A 23 0.04 11.63 8.21
N ARG A 24 -0.92 10.92 8.82
CA ARG A 24 -0.84 10.61 10.27
C ARG A 24 0.44 9.86 10.63
N PHE A 25 0.87 8.89 9.80
CA PHE A 25 2.13 8.19 10.03
C PHE A 25 3.34 9.13 9.99
N GLY A 26 3.41 10.02 8.99
CA GLY A 26 4.49 11.00 8.86
C GLY A 26 4.59 11.93 10.07
N ASP A 27 3.45 12.42 10.55
CA ASP A 27 3.37 13.29 11.73
C ASP A 27 3.82 12.58 13.01
N ARG A 28 3.35 11.35 13.24
CA ARG A 28 3.74 10.58 14.44
C ARG A 28 5.20 10.15 14.41
N LEU A 29 5.74 9.80 13.24
CA LEU A 29 7.18 9.57 13.07
C LEU A 29 7.99 10.81 13.47
N ARG A 30 7.61 11.98 12.95
CA ARG A 30 8.28 13.26 13.27
C ARG A 30 8.17 13.60 14.75
N HIS A 31 7.00 13.37 15.35
CA HIS A 31 6.76 13.60 16.77
C HIS A 31 7.70 12.76 17.63
N TRP A 32 7.71 11.43 17.46
CA TRP A 32 8.57 10.54 18.23
C TRP A 32 10.06 10.81 18.02
N ARG A 33 10.46 11.08 16.76
CA ARG A 33 11.86 11.44 16.46
C ARG A 33 12.29 12.68 17.26
N ARG A 34 11.46 13.72 17.28
CA ARG A 34 11.73 14.97 18.02
C ARG A 34 11.71 14.76 19.52
N LEU A 35 10.77 13.96 20.03
CA LEU A 35 10.70 13.63 21.45
C LEU A 35 11.97 12.91 21.93
N ARG A 36 12.59 12.10 21.07
CA ARG A 36 13.88 11.44 21.33
C ARG A 36 15.11 12.30 20.96
N GLY A 37 14.92 13.57 20.62
CA GLY A 37 16.00 14.51 20.32
C GLY A 37 16.80 14.20 19.05
N LEU A 38 16.29 13.34 18.16
CA LEU A 38 17.03 12.92 16.98
C LEU A 38 16.80 13.86 15.79
N SER A 39 17.85 14.14 15.03
CA SER A 39 17.72 14.75 13.70
C SER A 39 17.21 13.73 12.68
N GLN A 40 16.73 14.18 11.52
CA GLN A 40 16.35 13.28 10.42
C GLN A 40 17.53 12.44 9.93
N ALA A 41 18.73 13.03 9.89
CA ALA A 41 19.97 12.33 9.55
C ALA A 41 20.33 11.26 10.57
N GLU A 42 20.18 11.55 11.87
CA GLU A 42 20.47 10.59 12.93
C GLU A 42 19.49 9.41 12.91
N LEU A 43 18.19 9.69 12.78
CA LEU A 43 17.18 8.64 12.62
C LEU A 43 17.45 7.81 11.36
N GLY A 44 17.77 8.48 10.25
CA GLY A 44 18.13 7.84 8.99
C GLY A 44 19.27 6.85 9.18
N ARG A 45 20.42 7.30 9.73
CA ARG A 45 21.58 6.43 10.00
C ARG A 45 21.21 5.19 10.80
N ARG A 46 20.46 5.35 11.90
CA ARG A 46 20.05 4.23 12.77
C ARG A 46 19.10 3.24 12.07
N LEU A 47 18.32 3.70 11.10
CA LEU A 47 17.40 2.86 10.32
C LEU A 47 17.99 2.36 8.99
N GLY A 48 19.21 2.78 8.62
CA GLY A 48 19.82 2.45 7.32
C GLY A 48 19.27 3.27 6.14
N TYR A 49 18.82 4.51 6.38
CA TYR A 49 18.30 5.41 5.37
C TYR A 49 19.03 6.76 5.35
N HIS A 50 19.02 7.43 4.20
CA HIS A 50 19.41 8.84 4.13
C HIS A 50 18.38 9.74 4.84
N ASP A 51 18.84 10.86 5.37
CA ASP A 51 18.03 11.95 5.94
C ASP A 51 16.88 12.37 5.02
N SER A 52 17.15 12.48 3.72
CA SER A 52 16.16 12.87 2.72
C SER A 52 15.07 11.82 2.50
N HIS A 53 15.31 10.55 2.86
CA HIS A 53 14.26 9.53 2.89
C HIS A 53 13.33 9.79 4.08
N ILE A 54 13.90 9.98 5.27
CA ILE A 54 13.14 10.27 6.49
C ILE A 54 12.29 11.53 6.29
N SER A 55 12.89 12.60 5.75
CA SER A 55 12.18 13.84 5.45
C SER A 55 10.99 13.64 4.52
N ARG A 56 11.14 12.84 3.44
CA ARG A 56 10.03 12.56 2.52
C ARG A 56 8.94 11.69 3.14
N VAL A 57 9.27 10.81 4.08
CA VAL A 57 8.27 10.03 4.82
C VAL A 57 7.51 10.91 5.80
N GLU A 58 8.23 11.74 6.59
CA GLU A 58 7.62 12.69 7.54
C GLU A 58 6.73 13.75 6.86
N THR A 59 6.97 14.05 5.59
CA THR A 59 6.21 15.03 4.80
C THR A 59 5.22 14.39 3.82
N THR A 60 4.95 13.08 3.95
CA THR A 60 3.96 12.36 3.12
C THR A 60 4.31 12.32 1.63
N ARG A 61 5.54 12.69 1.24
CA ARG A 61 6.03 12.64 -0.15
C ARG A 61 6.52 11.25 -0.55
N ARG A 62 6.77 10.36 0.42
CA ARG A 62 7.16 8.97 0.18
C ARG A 62 6.44 8.05 1.15
N TRP A 63 5.93 6.93 0.63
CA TRP A 63 5.36 5.85 1.43
C TRP A 63 6.43 5.20 2.31
N PRO A 64 6.16 4.92 3.59
CA PRO A 64 7.07 4.13 4.42
C PRO A 64 7.26 2.73 3.79
N PRO A 65 8.48 2.19 3.74
CA PRO A 65 8.71 0.82 3.32
C PRO A 65 8.21 -0.17 4.37
N VAL A 66 7.96 -1.41 3.93
CA VAL A 66 7.59 -2.51 4.83
C VAL A 66 8.66 -2.69 5.89
N GLY A 67 8.26 -2.95 7.13
CA GLY A 67 9.18 -3.14 8.26
C GLY A 67 9.67 -1.84 8.90
N MET A 68 9.46 -0.66 8.29
CA MET A 68 9.93 0.61 8.88
C MET A 68 9.23 0.91 10.19
N ALA A 69 7.93 0.60 10.28
CA ALA A 69 7.12 0.85 11.47
C ALA A 69 7.66 0.09 12.69
N GLU A 70 7.84 -1.23 12.58
CA GLU A 70 8.35 -2.06 13.69
C GLU A 70 9.77 -1.67 14.08
N ARG A 71 10.64 -1.37 13.10
CA ARG A 71 12.03 -0.95 13.38
C ARG A 71 12.05 0.39 14.11
N THR A 72 11.20 1.33 13.71
CA THR A 72 11.14 2.65 14.34
C THR A 72 10.54 2.55 15.74
N ASP A 73 9.51 1.75 15.93
CA ASP A 73 8.91 1.53 17.24
C ASP A 73 9.92 0.97 18.25
N ARG A 74 10.74 0.00 17.83
CA ARG A 74 11.85 -0.52 18.66
C ARG A 74 12.93 0.52 18.92
N LEU A 75 13.27 1.32 17.92
CA LEU A 75 14.36 2.29 18.01
C LEU A 75 14.00 3.50 18.88
N LEU A 76 12.77 3.98 18.77
CA LEU A 76 12.27 5.17 19.45
C LEU A 76 11.40 4.84 20.65
N ASP A 77 11.21 3.56 20.96
CA ASP A 77 10.44 3.05 22.09
C ASP A 77 9.07 3.76 22.18
N THR A 78 8.28 3.58 21.13
CA THR A 78 7.00 4.27 20.90
C THR A 78 5.80 3.52 21.50
N GLY A 79 6.02 2.36 22.11
CA GLY A 79 4.96 1.45 22.53
C GLY A 79 4.19 0.78 21.39
N GLY A 80 4.76 0.71 20.18
CA GLY A 80 4.15 0.03 19.02
C GLY A 80 3.19 0.89 18.20
N GLU A 81 3.17 2.21 18.43
CA GLU A 81 2.21 3.10 17.80
C GLU A 81 2.33 3.16 16.27
N LEU A 82 3.55 3.18 15.71
CA LEU A 82 3.71 3.25 14.26
C LEU A 82 3.29 1.94 13.60
N SER A 83 3.57 0.81 14.24
CA SER A 83 3.12 -0.53 13.82
C SER A 83 1.60 -0.63 13.83
N PHE A 84 0.95 -0.03 14.82
CA PHE A 84 -0.51 0.05 14.88
C PHE A 84 -1.09 0.88 13.71
N LEU A 85 -0.42 1.95 13.29
CA LEU A 85 -0.85 2.77 12.16
C LEU A 85 -0.62 2.09 10.80
N TRP A 86 0.39 1.22 10.70
CA TRP A 86 0.85 0.65 9.43
C TRP A 86 -0.23 -0.05 8.58
N PRO A 87 -1.13 -0.89 9.13
CA PRO A 87 -2.18 -1.53 8.34
C PRO A 87 -3.07 -0.54 7.57
N ALA A 88 -3.37 0.62 8.16
CA ALA A 88 -4.17 1.65 7.50
C ALA A 88 -3.40 2.33 6.35
N VAL A 89 -2.12 2.66 6.58
CA VAL A 89 -1.21 3.22 5.56
C VAL A 89 -1.08 2.27 4.37
N ASP A 90 -0.91 0.98 4.64
CA ASP A 90 -0.68 -0.03 3.63
C ASP A 90 -1.96 -0.33 2.83
N ARG A 91 -3.15 -0.30 3.47
CA ARG A 91 -4.45 -0.32 2.76
C ARG A 91 -4.61 0.87 1.82
N GLU A 92 -4.31 2.07 2.29
CA GLU A 92 -4.39 3.31 1.50
C GLU A 92 -3.44 3.26 0.29
N ARG A 93 -2.18 2.86 0.51
CA ARG A 93 -1.18 2.67 -0.55
C ARG A 93 -1.63 1.69 -1.62
N ARG A 94 -2.22 0.54 -1.22
CA ARG A 94 -2.75 -0.46 -2.16
C ARG A 94 -3.95 0.06 -2.92
N ALA A 95 -4.87 0.78 -2.28
CA ALA A 95 -6.04 1.35 -2.93
C ALA A 95 -5.64 2.36 -4.02
N LEU A 96 -4.68 3.23 -3.74
CA LEU A 96 -4.17 4.20 -4.72
C LEU A 96 -3.46 3.54 -5.90
N ARG A 97 -2.70 2.46 -5.65
CA ARG A 97 -2.09 1.68 -6.73
C ARG A 97 -3.13 1.04 -7.64
N ARG A 98 -4.16 0.42 -7.07
CA ARG A 98 -5.27 -0.18 -7.85
C ARG A 98 -5.97 0.85 -8.73
N ARG A 99 -6.31 2.02 -8.17
CA ARG A 99 -6.93 3.13 -8.93
C ARG A 99 -6.07 3.57 -10.12
N ARG A 100 -4.76 3.78 -9.89
CA ARG A 100 -3.84 4.14 -10.98
C ARG A 100 -3.70 3.05 -12.05
N SER A 101 -3.79 1.79 -11.66
CA SER A 101 -3.78 0.68 -12.62
C SER A 101 -5.05 0.67 -13.46
N THR A 102 -6.23 0.90 -12.86
CA THR A 102 -7.50 0.96 -13.60
C THR A 102 -7.57 2.18 -14.52
N ASP A 103 -7.05 3.34 -14.09
CA ASP A 103 -7.01 4.56 -14.93
C ASP A 103 -6.08 4.41 -16.15
N ARG A 104 -5.11 3.48 -16.10
CA ARG A 104 -4.17 3.21 -17.19
C ARG A 104 -4.73 2.27 -18.25
N VAL A 105 -5.77 1.50 -17.94
CA VAL A 105 -6.46 0.71 -18.96
C VAL A 105 -7.39 1.67 -19.69
N ALA A 106 -6.92 2.19 -20.83
CA ALA A 106 -7.70 3.09 -21.66
C ALA A 106 -9.04 2.42 -22.01
N PRO A 107 -10.19 3.13 -21.96
CA PRO A 107 -11.50 2.58 -22.31
C PRO A 107 -11.49 1.86 -23.65
N GLU A 108 -10.67 2.31 -24.58
CA GLU A 108 -10.45 1.74 -25.91
C GLU A 108 -9.78 0.36 -25.84
N ALA A 109 -8.83 0.14 -24.92
CA ALA A 109 -8.18 -1.16 -24.73
C ALA A 109 -9.17 -2.19 -24.16
N LEU A 110 -10.04 -1.77 -23.24
CA LEU A 110 -11.13 -2.61 -22.73
C LEU A 110 -12.15 -2.92 -23.84
N GLN A 111 -12.52 -1.93 -24.66
CA GLN A 111 -13.40 -2.14 -25.81
C GLN A 111 -12.78 -3.08 -26.85
N GLN A 112 -11.48 -2.97 -27.13
CA GLN A 112 -10.75 -3.87 -28.02
C GLN A 112 -10.73 -5.31 -27.48
N LEU A 113 -10.45 -5.49 -26.19
CA LEU A 113 -10.48 -6.81 -25.54
C LEU A 113 -11.88 -7.43 -25.56
N LEU A 114 -12.92 -6.66 -25.21
CA LEU A 114 -14.32 -7.13 -25.25
C LEU A 114 -14.78 -7.42 -26.69
N GLY A 115 -14.30 -6.64 -27.67
CA GLY A 115 -14.55 -6.87 -29.10
C GLY A 115 -13.90 -8.17 -29.59
N ALA A 116 -12.62 -8.38 -29.26
CA ALA A 116 -11.91 -9.62 -29.59
C ALA A 116 -12.56 -10.85 -28.92
N ALA A 117 -12.97 -10.73 -27.66
CA ALA A 117 -13.67 -11.80 -26.94
C ALA A 117 -15.02 -12.14 -27.61
N ARG A 118 -15.80 -11.14 -28.05
CA ARG A 118 -17.04 -11.37 -28.80
C ARG A 118 -16.82 -12.05 -30.14
N LEU A 119 -15.77 -11.67 -30.88
CA LEU A 119 -15.40 -12.34 -32.13
C LEU A 119 -14.99 -13.80 -31.90
N ALA A 120 -14.41 -14.10 -30.73
CA ALA A 120 -14.13 -15.46 -30.27
C ALA A 120 -15.36 -16.19 -29.69
N GLY A 121 -16.56 -15.62 -29.79
CA GLY A 121 -17.81 -16.25 -29.36
C GLY A 121 -18.15 -16.08 -27.87
N TRP A 122 -17.41 -15.26 -27.12
CA TRP A 122 -17.73 -14.97 -25.71
C TRP A 122 -18.86 -13.93 -25.59
N SER A 123 -19.89 -14.23 -24.79
CA SER A 123 -21.03 -13.34 -24.52
C SER A 123 -21.18 -13.09 -23.01
N PRO A 124 -21.25 -11.83 -22.55
CA PRO A 124 -21.40 -11.50 -21.11
C PRO A 124 -22.76 -11.91 -20.52
N LEU A 125 -23.74 -12.25 -21.35
CA LEU A 125 -25.11 -12.61 -20.96
C LEU A 125 -25.41 -14.11 -21.15
N GLY A 126 -24.38 -14.94 -21.42
CA GLY A 126 -24.52 -16.38 -21.66
C GLY A 126 -24.28 -17.21 -20.40
N THR A 127 -25.22 -18.09 -20.07
CA THR A 127 -25.23 -18.98 -18.88
C THR A 127 -24.37 -20.24 -19.06
N ASN A 128 -23.10 -20.11 -19.44
CA ASN A 128 -22.22 -21.29 -19.52
C ASN A 128 -20.98 -21.13 -18.65
N GLU A 129 -21.00 -21.82 -17.50
CA GLU A 129 -19.98 -21.83 -16.45
C GLU A 129 -18.59 -22.21 -16.99
N ALA A 130 -18.54 -23.10 -18.00
CA ALA A 130 -17.30 -23.52 -18.67
C ALA A 130 -16.62 -22.40 -19.48
N ALA A 131 -17.38 -21.41 -19.96
CA ALA A 131 -16.82 -20.27 -20.70
C ALA A 131 -16.18 -19.23 -19.77
N TYR A 132 -16.58 -19.18 -18.50
CA TYR A 132 -16.06 -18.25 -17.51
C TYR A 132 -14.66 -18.67 -17.03
N ASP A 133 -14.48 -19.96 -16.76
CA ASP A 133 -13.18 -20.52 -16.34
C ASP A 133 -12.12 -20.42 -17.44
N GLN A 134 -12.50 -20.63 -18.70
CA GLN A 134 -11.60 -20.47 -19.85
C GLN A 134 -11.12 -19.02 -19.99
N VAL A 135 -12.01 -18.04 -19.82
CA VAL A 135 -11.67 -16.61 -19.93
C VAL A 135 -10.80 -16.15 -18.77
N ILE A 136 -11.10 -16.58 -17.54
CA ILE A 136 -10.22 -16.31 -16.40
C ILE A 136 -8.84 -16.92 -16.64
N SER A 137 -8.76 -18.15 -17.16
CA SER A 137 -7.47 -18.79 -17.45
C SER A 137 -6.67 -18.04 -18.51
N THR A 138 -7.29 -17.64 -19.64
CA THR A 138 -6.61 -16.88 -20.71
C THR A 138 -6.18 -15.48 -20.26
N VAL A 139 -7.02 -14.79 -19.48
CA VAL A 139 -6.65 -13.48 -18.92
C VAL A 139 -5.51 -13.62 -17.92
N MET A 140 -5.50 -14.69 -17.11
CA MET A 140 -4.42 -14.97 -16.17
C MET A 140 -3.12 -15.37 -16.87
N GLU A 141 -3.17 -16.10 -17.98
CA GLU A 141 -2.00 -16.42 -18.83
C GLU A 141 -1.40 -15.15 -19.45
N LEU A 142 -2.23 -14.27 -20.02
CA LEU A 142 -1.80 -12.99 -20.61
C LEU A 142 -1.21 -12.01 -19.59
N LEU A 143 -1.64 -12.09 -18.33
CA LEU A 143 -1.09 -11.28 -17.24
C LEU A 143 0.19 -11.88 -16.65
N ASN A 144 0.46 -13.17 -16.86
CA ASN A 144 1.63 -13.88 -16.34
C ASN A 144 2.82 -13.87 -17.32
N ASP A 145 2.55 -13.94 -18.63
CA ASP A 145 3.56 -13.78 -19.68
C ASP A 145 3.64 -12.32 -20.12
N GLY A 146 4.67 -11.61 -19.65
CA GLY A 146 4.92 -10.21 -19.95
C GLY A 146 5.03 -9.90 -21.45
N GLY A 147 3.90 -9.54 -22.06
CA GLY A 147 3.73 -8.72 -23.26
C GLY A 147 4.74 -8.86 -24.39
N ARG A 148 4.36 -9.60 -25.46
CA ARG A 148 4.61 -9.26 -26.87
C ARG A 148 3.82 -10.19 -27.79
N PRO A 149 2.87 -9.69 -28.61
CA PRO A 149 2.26 -10.50 -29.66
C PRO A 149 3.23 -10.60 -30.85
N GLY A 150 3.52 -11.83 -31.29
CA GLY A 150 4.24 -12.11 -32.52
C GLY A 150 3.36 -11.79 -33.75
N SER A 151 3.94 -11.10 -34.73
CA SER A 151 3.30 -10.83 -36.03
C SER A 151 3.05 -12.12 -36.79
N PRO A 152 1.87 -12.30 -37.43
CA PRO A 152 1.68 -13.34 -38.42
C PRO A 152 2.29 -12.92 -39.76
N ALA A 153 2.82 -13.93 -40.47
CA ALA A 153 3.31 -13.85 -41.85
C ALA A 153 2.18 -13.86 -42.87
#